data_AF-A0A960TCW8-F1
#
_entry.id   AF-A0A960TCW8-F1
#
_cell.length_a   1.000
_cell.length_b   1.000
_cell.length_c   1.000
_cell.angle_alpha   90.00
_cell.angle_beta   90.00
_cell.angle_gamma   90.00
#
_symmetry.space_group_name_H-M   'P 1'
#
loop_
_entity.id
_entity.type
_entity.pdbx_description
1 polymer ?
#
loop_
_entity_poly.entity_id
_entity_poly.type
_entity_poly.pdbx_seq_one_letter_code
_entity_poly.pdbx_strand_id
1 'polypeptide(L)'
;MSAGLASAENVRFLYDEMRQTLWKWRKGNTSARMAMLAQGLNPDLRDEFGQSLIMFSTRECDLETIKELVERGASLKARTSGGDNVIMYGMVSLGTEWESPQCLPV
;
A
#
# COMPACT_ATOMS: atom_id res chain seq x y z
N MET A 1 -33.92 23.24 -2.16
CA MET A 1 -33.41 23.14 -0.78
C MET A 1 -33.42 21.66 -0.38
N SER A 2 -32.29 20.99 -0.48
CA SER A 2 -32.06 19.67 0.14
C SER A 2 -30.55 19.43 0.21
N ALA A 3 -29.87 20.34 0.90
CA ALA A 3 -28.55 20.07 1.46
C ALA A 3 -28.80 19.17 2.69
N GLY A 4 -28.48 17.88 2.60
CA GLY A 4 -28.76 16.99 3.73
C GLY A 4 -28.34 15.53 3.65
N LEU A 5 -27.76 15.01 2.55
CA LEU A 5 -27.40 13.58 2.45
C LEU A 5 -26.01 13.28 1.83
N ALA A 6 -25.12 14.26 1.70
CA ALA A 6 -23.81 14.04 1.06
C ALA A 6 -22.74 13.36 1.94
N SER A 7 -23.05 12.90 3.15
CA SER A 7 -22.00 12.55 4.14
C SER A 7 -21.74 11.06 4.34
N ALA A 8 -22.61 10.15 3.92
CA ALA A 8 -22.40 8.70 4.11
C ALA A 8 -22.21 7.95 2.79
N GLU A 9 -22.95 8.32 1.74
CA GLU A 9 -22.82 7.72 0.41
C GLU A 9 -21.50 8.10 -0.27
N ASN A 10 -21.06 9.36 -0.13
CA ASN A 10 -19.77 9.81 -0.65
C ASN A 10 -18.58 9.10 0.03
N VAL A 11 -18.66 8.82 1.33
CA VAL A 11 -17.59 8.11 2.04
C VAL A 11 -17.53 6.65 1.57
N ARG A 12 -18.69 6.01 1.35
CA ARG A 12 -18.76 4.63 0.85
C ARG A 12 -18.27 4.50 -0.58
N PHE A 13 -18.60 5.48 -1.43
CA PHE A 13 -18.12 5.57 -2.81
C PHE A 13 -16.60 5.77 -2.89
N LEU A 14 -16.03 6.68 -2.07
CA LEU A 14 -14.58 6.87 -1.98
C LEU A 14 -13.86 5.61 -1.46
N TYR A 15 -14.45 4.92 -0.49
CA TYR A 15 -13.92 3.65 0.01
C TYR A 15 -13.88 2.56 -1.07
N ASP A 16 -14.92 2.47 -1.91
CA ASP A 16 -14.97 1.48 -2.99
C ASP A 16 -13.96 1.78 -4.11
N GLU A 17 -13.71 3.04 -4.46
CA GLU A 17 -12.67 3.39 -5.45
C GLU A 17 -11.26 3.10 -4.94
N MET A 18 -10.97 3.43 -3.68
CA MET A 18 -9.67 3.13 -3.05
C MET A 18 -9.45 1.61 -2.97
N ARG A 19 -10.48 0.87 -2.55
CA ARG A 19 -10.47 -0.61 -2.54
C ARG A 19 -10.30 -1.18 -3.94
N GLN A 20 -10.95 -0.56 -4.94
CA GLN A 20 -10.82 -0.92 -6.35
C GLN A 20 -9.38 -0.78 -6.85
N THR A 21 -8.73 0.30 -6.48
CA THR A 21 -7.36 0.58 -6.86
C THR A 21 -6.39 -0.38 -6.18
N LEU A 22 -6.61 -0.69 -4.90
CA LEU A 22 -5.80 -1.63 -4.13
C LEU A 22 -5.93 -3.08 -4.60
N TRP A 23 -7.11 -3.55 -5.00
CA TRP A 23 -7.21 -4.91 -5.57
C TRP A 23 -6.50 -4.98 -6.92
N LYS A 24 -6.60 -3.94 -7.76
CA LYS A 24 -5.85 -3.89 -9.03
C LYS A 24 -4.35 -3.89 -8.79
N TRP A 25 -3.86 -3.12 -7.81
CA TRP A 25 -2.46 -3.11 -7.41
C TRP A 25 -1.97 -4.49 -6.96
N ARG A 26 -2.76 -5.17 -6.10
CA ARG A 26 -2.47 -6.52 -5.60
C ARG A 26 -2.46 -7.58 -6.69
N LYS A 27 -3.35 -7.46 -7.68
CA LYS A 27 -3.43 -8.40 -8.81
C LYS A 27 -2.47 -8.08 -9.95
N GLY A 28 -2.00 -6.83 -10.04
CA GLY A 28 -1.11 -6.37 -11.09
C GLY A 28 0.34 -6.81 -10.87
N ASN A 29 1.02 -7.11 -11.97
CA ASN A 29 2.47 -7.33 -11.99
C ASN A 29 3.22 -6.00 -11.83
N THR A 30 4.54 -6.05 -11.61
CA THR A 30 5.43 -4.88 -11.46
C THR A 30 5.18 -3.80 -12.53
N SER A 31 5.07 -4.16 -13.82
CA SER A 31 4.80 -3.18 -14.90
C SER A 31 3.44 -2.47 -14.75
N ALA A 32 2.41 -3.17 -14.27
CA ALA A 32 1.10 -2.56 -14.04
C ALA A 32 1.13 -1.61 -12.84
N ARG A 33 1.90 -1.96 -11.80
CA ARG A 33 2.16 -1.11 -10.64
C ARG A 33 2.90 0.16 -11.04
N MET A 34 3.94 0.05 -11.86
CA MET A 34 4.67 1.20 -12.41
C MET A 34 3.77 2.12 -13.24
N ALA A 35 2.90 1.55 -14.09
CA ALA A 35 1.94 2.34 -14.85
C ALA A 35 0.96 3.12 -13.94
N MET A 36 0.51 2.51 -12.84
CA MET A 36 -0.35 3.19 -11.87
C MET A 36 0.39 4.29 -11.12
N LEU A 37 1.62 4.06 -10.70
CA LEU A 37 2.45 5.11 -10.11
C LEU A 37 2.68 6.26 -11.10
N ALA A 38 2.97 5.95 -12.37
CA ALA A 38 3.12 6.96 -13.42
C ALA A 38 1.85 7.79 -13.65
N GLN A 39 0.66 7.23 -13.39
CA GLN A 39 -0.62 7.96 -13.43
C GLN A 39 -0.85 8.89 -12.23
N GLY A 40 0.09 8.99 -11.29
CA GLY A 40 -0.03 9.83 -10.11
C GLY A 40 -0.77 9.15 -8.97
N LEU A 41 -0.80 7.81 -8.93
CA LEU A 41 -1.32 7.07 -7.79
C LEU A 41 -0.60 7.51 -6.52
N ASN A 42 -1.37 7.79 -5.47
CA ASN A 42 -0.82 8.15 -4.17
C ASN A 42 0.00 6.96 -3.61
N PRO A 43 1.31 7.10 -3.38
CA PRO A 43 2.15 6.01 -2.87
C PRO A 43 1.79 5.60 -1.43
N ASP A 44 1.13 6.50 -0.68
CA ASP A 44 0.66 6.27 0.69
C ASP A 44 -0.76 5.69 0.78
N LEU A 45 -1.33 5.21 -0.34
CA LEU A 45 -2.65 4.60 -0.35
C LEU A 45 -2.69 3.42 0.63
N ARG A 46 -3.71 3.40 1.50
CA ARG A 46 -3.90 2.35 2.52
C ARG A 46 -5.22 1.65 2.37
N ASP A 47 -5.24 0.36 2.73
CA ASP A 47 -6.47 -0.40 2.85
C ASP A 47 -7.18 -0.19 4.19
N GLU A 48 -8.31 -0.86 4.37
CA GLU A 48 -9.12 -0.84 5.61
C GLU A 48 -8.37 -1.39 6.85
N PHE A 49 -7.32 -2.17 6.64
CA PHE A 49 -6.43 -2.70 7.68
C PHE A 49 -5.20 -1.80 7.92
N GLY A 50 -5.17 -0.62 7.29
CA GLY A 50 -4.05 0.31 7.37
C GLY A 50 -2.82 -0.14 6.57
N GLN A 51 -2.95 -1.16 5.71
CA GLN A 51 -1.84 -1.67 4.91
C GLN A 51 -1.57 -0.75 3.74
N SER A 52 -0.35 -0.21 3.67
CA SER A 52 0.08 0.69 2.58
C SER A 52 0.59 -0.08 1.36
N LEU A 53 0.67 0.56 0.19
CA LEU A 53 1.20 -0.06 -1.04
C LEU A 53 2.57 -0.71 -0.83
N ILE A 54 3.46 -0.03 -0.09
CA ILE A 54 4.81 -0.53 0.20
C ILE A 54 4.81 -1.78 1.11
N MET A 55 3.80 -1.95 1.97
CA MET A 55 3.66 -3.15 2.80
C MET A 55 3.32 -4.37 1.94
N PHE A 56 2.48 -4.18 0.91
CA PHE A 56 2.19 -5.24 -0.06
C PHE A 56 3.44 -5.60 -0.88
N SER A 57 4.18 -4.60 -1.38
CA SER A 57 5.40 -4.83 -2.14
C SER A 57 6.50 -5.50 -1.30
N THR A 58 6.59 -5.16 -0.01
CA THR A 58 7.53 -5.80 0.94
C THR A 58 7.20 -7.27 1.15
N ARG A 59 5.90 -7.61 1.30
CA ARG A 59 5.45 -9.00 1.44
C ARG A 59 5.78 -9.85 0.21
N GLU A 60 5.73 -9.25 -0.97
CA GLU A 60 6.04 -9.94 -2.23
C GLU A 60 7.51 -9.85 -2.64
N CYS A 61 8.36 -9.21 -1.83
CA CYS A 61 9.78 -8.99 -2.16
C CYS A 61 10.02 -8.25 -3.49
N ASP A 62 9.08 -7.41 -3.90
CA ASP A 62 9.12 -6.65 -5.15
C ASP A 62 9.97 -5.38 -5.00
N LEU A 63 11.30 -5.57 -4.98
CA LEU A 63 12.30 -4.52 -4.78
C LEU A 63 12.16 -3.34 -5.75
N GLU A 64 11.79 -3.60 -7.00
CA GLU A 64 11.65 -2.56 -8.01
C GLU A 64 10.50 -1.62 -7.65
N THR A 65 9.34 -2.17 -7.31
CA THR A 65 8.20 -1.40 -6.84
C THR A 65 8.50 -0.66 -5.52
N ILE A 66 9.24 -1.29 -4.61
CA ILE A 66 9.63 -0.65 -3.34
C ILE A 66 10.50 0.59 -3.60
N LYS A 67 11.51 0.47 -4.47
CA LYS A 67 12.39 1.60 -4.83
C LYS A 67 11.59 2.76 -5.40
N GLU A 68 10.73 2.48 -6.38
CA GLU A 68 9.90 3.51 -7.02
C GLU A 68 8.96 4.18 -6.00
N LEU A 69 8.34 3.41 -5.10
CA LEU A 69 7.49 3.97 -4.03
C LEU A 69 8.28 4.89 -3.09
N VAL A 70 9.50 4.48 -2.70
CA VAL A 70 10.38 5.29 -1.84
C VAL A 70 10.84 6.55 -2.55
N GLU A 71 11.22 6.47 -3.83
CA GLU A 71 11.59 7.64 -4.66
C GLU A 71 10.44 8.64 -4.77
N ARG A 72 9.20 8.14 -4.80
CA ARG A 72 7.98 8.96 -4.79
C ARG A 72 7.58 9.48 -3.40
N GLY A 73 8.36 9.16 -2.37
CA GLY A 73 8.14 9.65 -1.01
C GLY A 73 7.12 8.84 -0.19
N ALA A 74 6.92 7.55 -0.52
CA ALA A 74 6.07 6.67 0.28
C ALA A 74 6.51 6.66 1.76
N SER A 75 5.55 6.79 2.67
CA SER A 75 5.81 6.81 4.10
C SER A 75 6.11 5.41 4.63
N LEU A 76 7.40 5.14 4.86
CA LEU A 76 7.87 3.93 5.57
C LEU A 76 7.42 3.88 7.03
N LYS A 77 6.96 5.01 7.57
CA LYS A 77 6.43 5.13 8.94
C LYS A 77 4.95 4.76 9.06
N ALA A 78 4.30 4.41 7.95
CA ALA A 78 2.94 3.93 7.96
C ALA A 78 2.79 2.74 8.91
N ARG A 79 1.71 2.75 9.71
CA ARG A 79 1.37 1.67 10.63
C ARG A 79 0.07 1.02 10.20
N THR A 80 0.01 -0.30 10.27
CA THR A 80 -1.23 -1.07 10.12
C THR A 80 -2.14 -0.83 11.32
N SER A 81 -3.38 -1.29 11.23
CA SER A 81 -4.32 -1.30 12.37
C SER A 81 -3.81 -2.14 13.56
N GLY A 82 -2.86 -3.05 13.33
CA GLY A 82 -2.16 -3.81 14.39
C GLY A 82 -1.00 -3.04 15.04
N GLY A 83 -0.66 -1.85 14.54
CA GLY A 83 0.46 -1.04 15.01
C GLY A 83 1.81 -1.35 14.34
N ASP A 84 1.83 -2.32 13.42
CA ASP A 84 3.06 -2.74 12.72
C ASP A 84 3.48 -1.70 11.68
N ASN A 85 4.75 -1.31 11.72
CA ASN A 85 5.34 -0.50 10.65
C ASN A 85 5.68 -1.37 9.42
N VAL A 86 6.09 -0.74 8.31
CA VAL A 86 6.44 -1.45 7.06
C VAL A 86 7.45 -2.57 7.29
N ILE A 87 8.46 -2.31 8.12
CA ILE A 87 9.53 -3.26 8.45
C ILE A 87 8.96 -4.46 9.22
N MET A 88 8.24 -4.21 10.31
CA MET A 88 7.60 -5.25 11.15
C MET A 88 6.60 -6.07 10.33
N TYR A 89 5.85 -5.45 9.43
CA TYR A 89 4.91 -6.15 8.56
C TYR A 89 5.61 -7.12 7.59
N GLY A 90 6.74 -6.70 7.01
CA GLY A 90 7.61 -7.58 6.21
C GLY A 90 8.19 -8.73 7.04
N MET A 91 8.64 -8.43 8.27
CA MET A 91 9.23 -9.41 9.17
C MET A 91 8.22 -10.45 9.68
N VAL A 92 7.01 -10.02 10.05
CA VAL A 92 5.92 -10.91 10.53
C VAL A 92 5.42 -11.79 9.38
N SER A 93 5.34 -11.26 8.17
CA SER A 93 4.85 -12.01 7.01
C SER A 93 5.79 -13.13 6.58
N LEU A 94 7.10 -12.98 6.82
CA LEU A 94 8.13 -13.93 6.40
C LEU A 94 8.44 -15.01 7.47
N GLY A 95 7.83 -14.94 8.66
CA GLY A 95 7.85 -16.03 9.64
C GLY A 95 9.26 -16.49 10.02
N THR A 96 9.89 -15.80 10.97
CA THR A 96 11.04 -16.32 11.74
C THR A 96 12.16 -16.95 10.91
N GLU A 97 12.98 -16.17 10.23
CA GLU A 97 14.37 -16.54 9.86
C GLU A 97 15.10 -15.27 9.38
N TRP A 98 15.98 -14.73 10.22
CA TRP A 98 16.75 -13.48 9.99
C TRP A 98 17.93 -13.66 9.00
N GLU A 99 17.96 -14.72 8.20
CA GLU A 99 19.06 -14.90 7.25
C GLU A 99 18.72 -14.23 5.91
N SER A 100 18.93 -12.91 5.89
CA SER A 100 18.98 -12.00 4.73
C SER A 100 17.73 -11.13 4.53
N PRO A 101 17.76 -9.84 4.92
CA PRO A 101 16.76 -8.86 4.49
C PRO A 101 16.98 -8.54 3.00
N GLN A 102 16.71 -9.50 2.11
CA GLN A 102 16.91 -9.33 0.68
C GLN A 102 15.96 -8.26 0.10
N CYS A 103 14.89 -7.92 0.83
CA CYS A 103 13.77 -7.15 0.29
C CYS A 103 13.53 -5.79 0.99
N LEU A 104 14.34 -5.40 1.97
CA LEU A 104 14.21 -4.10 2.63
C LEU A 104 15.20 -3.10 2.03
N PRO A 105 14.76 -1.88 1.65
CA PRO A 105 15.68 -0.81 1.31
C PRO A 105 16.44 -0.42 2.58
N VAL A 106 17.77 -0.55 2.50
CA VAL A 106 18.75 -0.20 3.53
C VAL A 106 18.67 1.29 3.84
#